data_AF-A0A2V6RX00-F1
#
_entry.id   AF-A0A2V6RX00-F1
#
_cell.length_a   1.000
_cell.length_b   1.000
_cell.length_c   1.000
_cell.angle_alpha   90.00
_cell.angle_beta   90.00
_cell.angle_gamma   90.00
#
_symmetry.space_group_name_H-M   'P 1'
#
loop_
_entity.id
_entity.type
_entity.pdbx_description
1 polymer ?
#
loop_
_entity_poly.entity_id
_entity_poly.type
_entity_poly.pdbx_seq_one_letter_code
_entity_poly.pdbx_strand_id
1 'polypeptide(L)'
;MDMRVVTAMILLGFIVLIGISLWAYRRRRTDRLRSRFGREYERTVRDRAGRAGAEAELEARVERVETLHVRELDPKDRARLAEAWKSVQTQFADDPQGAAAAADHLVGEAMQARGYPVGTPEQCVADISVHHAHVVDDYRRAREITSRADRGQASTEDLREAMICYRALFAELTGTHNGGREVRDDRAA
;
A
#
# COMPACT_ATOMS: atom_id res chain seq x y z
N MET A 1 -22.70 23.27 50.54
CA MET A 1 -22.76 22.80 49.14
C MET A 1 -23.53 21.51 49.16
N ASP A 2 -24.72 21.47 48.56
CA ASP A 2 -25.60 20.29 48.71
C ASP A 2 -24.93 19.05 48.13
N MET A 3 -25.05 17.92 48.82
CA MET A 3 -24.51 16.64 48.36
C MET A 3 -24.96 16.31 46.93
N ARG A 4 -26.17 16.75 46.55
CA ARG A 4 -26.70 16.65 45.18
C ARG A 4 -25.88 17.45 44.16
N VAL A 5 -25.44 18.67 44.51
CA VAL A 5 -24.62 19.53 43.64
C VAL A 5 -23.23 18.92 43.47
N VAL A 6 -22.62 18.42 44.54
CA VAL A 6 -21.32 17.73 44.48
C VAL A 6 -21.41 16.48 43.60
N THR A 7 -22.43 15.63 43.79
CA THR A 7 -22.62 14.44 42.95
C THR A 7 -22.87 14.79 41.49
N ALA A 8 -23.67 15.84 41.20
CA ALA A 8 -23.91 16.29 39.84
C ALA A 8 -22.62 16.77 39.15
N MET A 9 -21.76 17.49 39.87
CA MET A 9 -20.46 17.94 39.34
C MET A 9 -19.52 16.77 39.04
N ILE A 10 -19.48 15.75 39.91
CA ILE A 10 -18.66 14.55 39.70
C ILE A 10 -19.14 13.79 38.47
N LEU A 11 -20.46 13.56 38.33
CA LEU A 11 -21.04 12.88 37.18
C LEU A 11 -20.78 13.63 35.87
N LEU A 12 -20.94 14.96 35.88
CA LEU A 12 -20.64 15.80 34.72
C LEU A 12 -19.16 15.71 34.35
N GLY A 13 -18.26 15.76 35.33
CA GLY A 13 -16.82 15.59 35.13
C GLY A 13 -16.49 14.24 34.48
N PHE A 14 -17.15 13.16 34.91
CA PHE A 14 -16.94 11.83 34.36
C PHE A 14 -17.41 11.72 32.90
N ILE A 15 -18.58 12.29 32.57
CA ILE A 15 -19.10 12.32 31.20
C ILE A 15 -18.17 13.12 30.28
N VAL A 16 -17.69 14.28 30.72
CA VAL A 16 -16.74 15.10 29.97
C VAL A 16 -15.44 14.35 29.74
N LEU A 17 -14.91 13.68 30.77
CA LEU A 17 -13.69 12.89 30.67
C LEU A 17 -13.82 11.76 29.64
N ILE A 18 -14.93 10.99 29.69
CA ILE A 18 -15.23 9.94 28.70
C ILE A 18 -15.29 10.54 27.29
N GLY A 19 -15.97 11.68 27.12
CA GLY A 19 -16.06 12.38 25.85
C GLY A 19 -14.69 12.76 25.27
N ILE A 20 -13.80 13.32 26.10
CA ILE A 20 -12.43 13.68 25.71
C ILE A 20 -11.63 12.43 25.35
N SER A 21 -11.72 11.36 26.14
CA SER A 21 -11.02 10.10 25.88
C SER A 21 -11.45 9.47 24.56
N LEU A 22 -12.76 9.41 24.27
CA LEU A 22 -13.28 8.91 23.00
C LEU A 22 -12.84 9.77 21.82
N TRP A 23 -12.88 11.10 21.97
CA TRP A 23 -12.42 12.02 20.94
C TRP A 23 -10.93 11.84 20.64
N ALA A 24 -10.08 11.77 21.67
CA ALA A 24 -8.65 11.58 21.54
C ALA A 24 -8.32 10.24 20.89
N TYR A 25 -9.02 9.16 21.26
CA TYR A 25 -8.86 7.84 20.64
C TYR A 25 -9.20 7.87 19.15
N ARG A 26 -10.35 8.45 18.78
CA ARG A 26 -10.76 8.56 17.37
C ARG A 26 -9.79 9.40 16.55
N ARG A 27 -9.32 10.53 17.11
CA ARG A 27 -8.32 11.40 16.47
C ARG A 27 -7.04 10.62 16.15
N ARG A 28 -6.46 9.93 17.14
CA ARG A 28 -5.24 9.13 16.97
C ARG A 28 -5.42 8.01 15.95
N ARG A 29 -6.59 7.34 15.97
CA ARG A 29 -6.92 6.29 15.00
C ARG A 29 -6.90 6.84 13.58
N THR A 30 -7.57 7.95 13.32
CA THR A 30 -7.52 8.54 11.97
C THR A 30 -6.10 8.96 11.60
N ASP A 31 -5.40 9.67 12.49
CA ASP A 31 -4.08 10.19 12.17
C ASP A 31 -3.12 9.05 11.80
N ARG A 32 -3.22 7.89 12.49
CA ARG A 32 -2.48 6.66 12.15
C ARG A 32 -2.83 6.10 10.77
N LEU A 33 -4.12 6.02 10.43
CA LEU A 33 -4.55 5.51 9.13
C LEU A 33 -4.13 6.46 8.00
N ARG A 34 -4.30 7.77 8.21
CA ARG A 34 -3.91 8.79 7.24
C ARG A 34 -2.40 8.82 7.03
N SER A 35 -1.60 8.69 8.09
CA SER A 35 -0.14 8.63 7.97
C SER A 35 0.33 7.36 7.26
N ARG A 36 -0.34 6.22 7.48
CA ARG A 36 0.03 4.93 6.86
C ARG A 36 -0.35 4.87 5.38
N PHE A 37 -1.59 5.22 5.04
CA PHE A 37 -2.14 5.05 3.69
C PHE A 37 -1.97 6.31 2.80
N GLY A 38 -1.79 7.50 3.38
CA GLY A 38 -1.57 8.73 2.62
C GLY A 38 -2.67 9.00 1.58
N ARG A 39 -2.33 8.95 0.29
CA ARG A 39 -3.29 9.15 -0.81
C ARG A 39 -4.37 8.07 -0.86
N GLU A 40 -4.05 6.84 -0.48
CA GLU A 40 -5.04 5.75 -0.43
C GLU A 40 -6.10 5.97 0.66
N TYR A 41 -5.76 6.70 1.74
CA TYR A 41 -6.76 7.13 2.71
C TYR A 41 -7.78 8.07 2.07
N GLU A 42 -7.29 9.13 1.42
CA GLU A 42 -8.16 10.13 0.77
C GLU A 42 -8.98 9.52 -0.37
N ARG A 43 -8.41 8.54 -1.09
CA ARG A 43 -9.12 7.76 -2.11
C ARG A 43 -10.23 6.91 -1.49
N THR A 44 -9.93 6.12 -0.46
CA THR A 44 -10.92 5.24 0.19
C THR A 44 -12.06 6.04 0.81
N VAL A 45 -11.77 7.22 1.37
CA VAL A 45 -12.79 8.14 1.90
C VAL A 45 -13.69 8.70 0.79
N ARG A 46 -13.17 8.90 -0.42
CA ARG A 46 -13.93 9.37 -1.58
C ARG A 46 -14.79 8.28 -2.19
N ASP A 47 -14.24 7.07 -2.29
CA ASP A 47 -14.89 5.91 -2.88
C ASP A 47 -15.99 5.35 -1.96
N ARG A 48 -15.85 5.54 -0.64
CA ARG A 48 -16.87 5.16 0.36
C ARG A 48 -17.78 6.34 0.70
N ALA A 49 -19.03 6.03 1.03
CA ALA A 49 -20.03 6.99 1.52
C ALA A 49 -19.76 7.45 2.97
N GLY A 50 -18.53 7.92 3.26
CA GLY A 50 -18.17 8.54 4.52
C GLY A 50 -16.93 7.97 5.19
N ARG A 51 -16.36 8.80 6.08
CA ARG A 51 -15.11 8.54 6.79
C ARG A 51 -15.12 7.29 7.66
N ALA A 52 -16.23 7.03 8.36
CA ALA A 52 -16.31 5.90 9.30
C ALA A 52 -16.17 4.55 8.58
N GLY A 53 -16.85 4.39 7.43
CA GLY A 53 -16.74 3.18 6.61
C GLY A 53 -15.37 3.01 5.99
N ALA A 54 -14.78 4.10 5.48
CA ALA A 54 -13.43 4.08 4.92
C ALA A 54 -12.38 3.69 5.97
N GLU A 55 -12.42 4.27 7.17
CA GLU A 55 -11.50 3.92 8.24
C GLU A 55 -11.65 2.46 8.69
N ALA A 56 -12.89 1.95 8.77
CA ALA A 56 -13.15 0.55 9.11
C ALA A 56 -12.59 -0.42 8.05
N GLU A 57 -12.73 -0.10 6.77
CA GLU A 57 -12.13 -0.91 5.71
C GLU A 57 -10.60 -0.90 5.77
N LEU A 58 -9.98 0.28 5.91
CA LEU A 58 -8.52 0.39 5.99
C LEU A 58 -7.95 -0.35 7.19
N GLU A 59 -8.67 -0.35 8.32
CA GLU A 59 -8.29 -1.15 9.49
C GLU A 59 -8.42 -2.65 9.21
N ALA A 60 -9.50 -3.11 8.57
CA ALA A 60 -9.65 -4.50 8.14
C ALA A 60 -8.56 -4.94 7.14
N ARG A 61 -8.05 -4.03 6.30
CA ARG A 61 -6.89 -4.29 5.43
C ARG A 61 -5.63 -4.53 6.27
N VAL A 62 -5.40 -3.68 7.27
CA VAL A 62 -4.26 -3.83 8.19
C VAL A 62 -4.32 -5.16 8.93
N GLU A 63 -5.46 -5.47 9.56
CA GLU A 63 -5.64 -6.71 10.31
C GLU A 63 -5.41 -7.95 9.43
N ARG A 64 -5.95 -7.94 8.20
CA ARG A 64 -5.71 -9.02 7.25
C ARG A 64 -4.24 -9.17 6.90
N VAL A 65 -3.55 -8.07 6.57
CA VAL A 65 -2.12 -8.10 6.21
C VAL A 65 -1.25 -8.51 7.39
N GLU A 66 -1.62 -8.15 8.63
CA GLU A 66 -0.92 -8.62 9.83
C GLU A 66 -1.02 -10.14 10.03
N THR A 67 -2.08 -10.78 9.52
CA THR A 67 -2.17 -12.26 9.48
C THR A 67 -1.42 -12.88 8.32
N LEU A 68 -1.02 -12.10 7.31
CA LEU A 68 -0.16 -12.57 6.23
C LEU A 68 1.28 -12.63 6.75
N HIS A 69 1.99 -13.70 6.42
CA HIS A 69 3.40 -13.85 6.74
C HIS A 69 4.25 -13.08 5.72
N VAL A 70 4.00 -11.76 5.58
CA VAL A 70 4.73 -10.92 4.63
C VAL A 70 6.18 -10.81 5.08
N ARG A 71 7.09 -11.22 4.20
CA ARG A 71 8.53 -11.29 4.47
C ARG A 71 9.33 -10.50 3.44
N GLU A 72 10.56 -10.20 3.81
CA GLU A 72 11.55 -9.81 2.81
C GLU A 72 11.86 -10.97 1.87
N LEU A 73 12.21 -10.62 0.62
CA LEU A 73 12.66 -11.61 -0.34
C LEU A 73 14.01 -12.19 0.07
N ASP A 74 14.14 -13.51 -0.10
CA ASP A 74 15.43 -14.18 0.03
C ASP A 74 16.42 -13.61 -1.02
N PRO A 75 17.72 -13.45 -0.70
CA PRO A 75 18.69 -12.91 -1.65
C PRO A 75 18.73 -13.63 -3.00
N LYS A 76 18.49 -14.96 -3.02
CA LYS A 76 18.43 -15.75 -4.26
C LYS A 76 17.22 -15.37 -5.11
N ASP A 77 16.04 -15.25 -4.49
CA ASP A 77 14.82 -14.83 -5.17
C ASP A 77 14.94 -13.40 -5.71
N ARG A 78 15.52 -12.49 -4.92
CA ARG A 78 15.80 -11.11 -5.32
C ARG A 78 16.71 -11.07 -6.56
N ALA A 79 17.79 -11.85 -6.56
CA ALA A 79 18.72 -11.91 -7.69
C ALA A 79 18.05 -12.48 -8.96
N ARG A 80 17.27 -13.56 -8.80
CA ARG A 80 16.51 -14.18 -9.91
C ARG A 80 15.53 -13.19 -10.53
N LEU A 81 14.73 -12.52 -9.70
CA LEU A 81 13.74 -11.54 -10.15
C LEU A 81 14.42 -10.33 -10.80
N ALA A 82 15.53 -9.84 -10.24
CA ALA A 82 16.26 -8.72 -10.81
C ALA A 82 16.82 -9.05 -12.21
N GLU A 83 17.29 -10.27 -12.43
CA GLU A 83 17.76 -10.70 -13.75
C GLU A 83 16.60 -10.84 -14.74
N ALA A 84 15.50 -11.45 -14.32
CA ALA A 84 14.29 -11.53 -15.14
C ALA A 84 13.77 -10.14 -15.55
N TRP A 85 13.82 -9.15 -14.64
CA TRP A 85 13.43 -7.78 -14.92
C TRP A 85 14.29 -7.13 -16.01
N LYS A 86 15.59 -7.42 -16.07
CA LYS A 86 16.46 -6.95 -17.16
C LYS A 86 16.05 -7.55 -18.50
N SER A 87 15.77 -8.86 -18.53
CA SER A 87 15.31 -9.54 -19.75
C SER A 87 14.01 -8.92 -20.28
N VAL A 88 13.06 -8.62 -19.38
CA VAL A 88 11.79 -7.95 -19.73
C VAL A 88 12.05 -6.56 -20.33
N GLN A 89 12.98 -5.78 -19.76
CA GLN A 89 13.34 -4.47 -20.33
C GLN A 89 13.93 -4.57 -21.73
N THR A 90 14.81 -5.55 -21.97
CA THR A 90 15.42 -5.76 -23.29
C THR A 90 14.37 -6.15 -24.33
N GLN A 91 13.39 -6.99 -23.96
CA GLN A 91 12.30 -7.40 -24.85
C GLN A 91 11.44 -6.23 -25.33
N PHE A 92 11.33 -5.14 -24.54
CA PHE A 92 10.43 -4.03 -24.85
C PHE A 92 10.68 -3.38 -26.22
N ALA A 93 11.92 -3.38 -26.71
CA ALA A 93 12.24 -2.80 -28.01
C ALA A 93 11.60 -3.58 -29.17
N ASP A 94 11.53 -4.90 -29.04
CA ASP A 94 11.04 -5.81 -30.08
C ASP A 94 9.54 -6.10 -29.91
N ASP A 95 9.10 -6.24 -28.66
CA ASP A 95 7.72 -6.57 -28.29
C ASP A 95 7.27 -5.78 -27.04
N PRO A 96 6.80 -4.53 -27.23
CA PRO A 96 6.35 -3.69 -26.11
C PRO A 96 5.20 -4.29 -25.31
N GLN A 97 4.26 -4.97 -25.97
CA GLN A 97 3.07 -5.51 -25.32
C GLN A 97 3.42 -6.75 -24.49
N GLY A 98 4.20 -7.69 -25.05
CA GLY A 98 4.68 -8.85 -24.31
C GLY A 98 5.61 -8.46 -23.18
N ALA A 99 6.46 -7.44 -23.34
CA ALA A 99 7.28 -6.92 -22.24
C ALA A 99 6.43 -6.35 -21.10
N ALA A 100 5.39 -5.58 -21.40
CA ALA A 100 4.50 -5.04 -20.36
C ALA A 100 3.70 -6.14 -19.62
N ALA A 101 3.25 -7.18 -20.34
CA ALA A 101 2.62 -8.36 -19.74
C ALA A 101 3.60 -9.16 -18.87
N ALA A 102 4.84 -9.32 -19.31
CA ALA A 102 5.88 -10.00 -18.54
C ALA A 102 6.28 -9.20 -17.28
N ALA A 103 6.28 -7.86 -17.35
CA ALA A 103 6.50 -7.00 -16.20
C ALA A 103 5.39 -7.15 -15.15
N ASP A 104 4.13 -7.20 -15.58
CA ASP A 104 2.98 -7.48 -14.71
C ASP A 104 3.11 -8.83 -14.00
N HIS A 105 3.45 -9.89 -14.75
CA HIS A 105 3.70 -11.22 -14.21
C HIS A 105 4.84 -11.21 -13.17
N LEU A 106 5.95 -10.53 -13.47
CA LEU A 106 7.10 -10.49 -12.57
C LEU A 106 6.81 -9.73 -11.27
N VAL A 107 6.01 -8.67 -11.34
CA VAL A 107 5.50 -7.98 -10.15
C VAL A 107 4.63 -8.93 -9.33
N GLY A 108 3.75 -9.71 -9.97
CA GLY A 108 2.96 -10.75 -9.32
C GLY A 108 3.82 -11.81 -8.61
N GLU A 109 4.87 -12.31 -9.27
CA GLU A 109 5.83 -13.23 -8.65
C GLU A 109 6.53 -12.60 -7.43
N ALA A 110 6.94 -11.33 -7.52
CA ALA A 110 7.57 -10.64 -6.41
C ALA A 110 6.61 -10.48 -5.22
N MET A 111 5.34 -10.16 -5.48
CA MET A 111 4.29 -10.10 -4.45
C MET A 111 4.11 -11.47 -3.77
N GLN A 112 3.96 -12.53 -4.56
CA GLN A 112 3.76 -13.89 -4.05
C GLN A 112 4.96 -14.37 -3.24
N ALA A 113 6.18 -14.12 -3.72
CA ALA A 113 7.40 -14.50 -3.01
C ALA A 113 7.55 -13.76 -1.67
N ARG A 114 7.03 -12.53 -1.56
CA ARG A 114 6.94 -11.82 -0.27
C ARG A 114 5.81 -12.32 0.63
N GLY A 115 4.90 -13.17 0.15
CA GLY A 115 3.79 -13.72 0.95
C GLY A 115 2.47 -12.97 0.80
N TYR A 116 2.33 -12.08 -0.19
CA TYR A 116 1.03 -11.53 -0.55
C TYR A 116 0.18 -12.57 -1.28
N PRO A 117 -1.13 -12.65 -1.01
CA PRO A 117 -2.01 -13.57 -1.70
C PRO A 117 -2.12 -13.23 -3.18
N VAL A 118 -2.16 -14.26 -4.02
CA VAL A 118 -2.56 -14.10 -5.43
C VAL A 118 -4.09 -14.01 -5.44
N GLY A 119 -4.61 -12.85 -5.81
CA GLY A 119 -6.05 -12.57 -5.81
C GLY A 119 -6.44 -11.67 -6.97
N THR A 120 -7.57 -10.97 -6.83
CA THR A 120 -7.95 -9.95 -7.81
C THR A 120 -6.97 -8.76 -7.74
N PRO A 121 -6.77 -8.01 -8.83
CA PRO A 121 -5.90 -6.82 -8.82
C PRO A 121 -6.26 -5.83 -7.71
N GLU A 122 -7.55 -5.66 -7.43
CA GLU A 122 -8.07 -4.78 -6.39
C GLU A 122 -7.69 -5.27 -5.00
N GLN A 123 -7.75 -6.59 -4.77
CA GLN A 123 -7.35 -7.20 -3.51
C GLN A 123 -5.84 -7.08 -3.30
N CYS A 124 -5.03 -7.34 -4.34
CA CYS A 124 -3.58 -7.15 -4.27
C CYS A 124 -3.22 -5.70 -3.96
N VAL A 125 -3.87 -4.72 -4.62
CA VAL A 125 -3.72 -3.29 -4.32
C VAL A 125 -4.10 -2.98 -2.87
N ALA A 126 -5.21 -3.54 -2.38
CA ALA A 126 -5.65 -3.32 -1.01
C ALA A 126 -4.63 -3.85 0.01
N ASP A 127 -4.08 -5.05 -0.21
CA ASP A 127 -3.12 -5.68 0.70
C ASP A 127 -1.76 -4.99 0.66
N ILE A 128 -1.26 -4.68 -0.54
CA ILE A 128 0.06 -4.06 -0.69
C ILE A 128 0.07 -2.61 -0.21
N SER A 129 -1.07 -1.91 -0.27
CA SER A 129 -1.20 -0.53 0.23
C SER A 129 -0.92 -0.37 1.73
N VAL A 130 -0.97 -1.45 2.51
CA VAL A 130 -0.66 -1.42 3.95
C VAL A 130 0.82 -1.10 4.21
N HIS A 131 1.72 -1.59 3.35
CA HIS A 131 3.16 -1.41 3.49
C HIS A 131 3.77 -0.49 2.43
N HIS A 132 3.15 -0.41 1.25
CA HIS A 132 3.70 0.25 0.07
C HIS A 132 2.70 1.25 -0.55
N ALA A 133 2.01 2.02 0.30
CA ALA A 133 0.96 2.97 -0.09
C ALA A 133 1.40 4.01 -1.15
N HIS A 134 2.69 4.32 -1.25
CA HIS A 134 3.20 5.33 -2.18
C HIS A 134 3.26 4.87 -3.64
N VAL A 135 3.39 3.56 -3.90
CA VAL A 135 3.56 2.96 -5.23
C VAL A 135 2.31 2.25 -5.75
N VAL A 136 1.23 2.14 -4.96
CA VAL A 136 0.03 1.44 -5.40
C VAL A 136 -0.73 2.16 -6.52
N ASP A 137 -0.61 3.49 -6.59
CA ASP A 137 -1.16 4.27 -7.69
C ASP A 137 -0.46 3.93 -9.01
N ASP A 138 0.86 3.78 -8.99
CA ASP A 138 1.66 3.36 -10.15
C ASP A 138 1.22 1.97 -10.61
N TYR A 139 1.08 1.02 -9.69
CA TYR A 139 0.61 -0.33 -10.03
C TYR A 139 -0.80 -0.33 -10.65
N ARG A 140 -1.73 0.45 -10.07
CA ARG A 140 -3.09 0.59 -10.62
C ARG A 140 -3.06 1.16 -12.04
N ARG A 141 -2.25 2.19 -12.28
CA ARG A 141 -2.07 2.81 -13.60
C ARG A 141 -1.47 1.83 -14.61
N ALA A 142 -0.43 1.09 -14.21
CA ALA A 142 0.21 0.10 -15.05
C ALA A 142 -0.78 -0.99 -15.49
N ARG A 143 -1.58 -1.52 -14.54
CA ARG A 143 -2.63 -2.52 -14.80
C ARG A 143 -3.74 -1.99 -15.72
N GLU A 144 -4.14 -0.73 -15.55
CA GLU A 144 -5.12 -0.09 -16.42
C GLU A 144 -4.60 0.00 -17.86
N ILE A 145 -3.34 0.43 -18.03
CA ILE A 145 -2.69 0.51 -19.34
C ILE A 145 -2.57 -0.87 -19.97
N THR A 146 -2.06 -1.88 -19.26
CA THR A 146 -1.92 -3.23 -19.82
C THR A 146 -3.27 -3.85 -20.15
N SER A 147 -4.29 -3.64 -19.32
CA SER A 147 -5.66 -4.07 -19.64
C SER A 147 -6.19 -3.42 -20.92
N ARG A 148 -5.90 -2.13 -21.16
CA ARG A 148 -6.24 -1.47 -22.44
C ARG A 148 -5.42 -2.05 -23.60
N ALA A 149 -4.14 -2.33 -23.38
CA ALA A 149 -3.26 -2.93 -24.38
C ALA A 149 -3.73 -4.31 -24.84
N ASP A 150 -4.24 -5.14 -23.93
CA ASP A 150 -4.82 -6.46 -24.24
C ASP A 150 -6.01 -6.36 -25.21
N ARG A 151 -6.68 -5.19 -25.27
CA ARG A 151 -7.77 -4.89 -26.20
C ARG A 151 -7.30 -4.14 -27.46
N GLY A 152 -6.00 -3.95 -27.64
CA GLY A 152 -5.43 -3.15 -28.73
C GLY A 152 -5.69 -1.64 -28.60
N GLN A 153 -5.94 -1.15 -27.39
CA GLN A 153 -6.35 0.24 -27.11
C GLN A 153 -5.26 1.07 -26.41
N ALA A 154 -4.00 0.63 -26.45
CA ALA A 154 -2.87 1.34 -25.86
C ALA A 154 -1.77 1.54 -26.90
N SER A 155 -1.14 2.70 -26.88
CA SER A 155 0.02 3.01 -27.71
C SER A 155 1.31 2.43 -27.10
N THR A 156 2.38 2.35 -27.88
CA THR A 156 3.71 2.01 -27.35
C THR A 156 4.19 3.01 -26.29
N GLU A 157 3.75 4.27 -26.36
CA GLU A 157 4.04 5.27 -25.31
C GLU A 157 3.33 4.93 -24.00
N ASP A 158 2.05 4.56 -24.06
CA ASP A 158 1.33 4.07 -22.88
C ASP A 158 2.06 2.86 -22.28
N LEU A 159 2.51 1.91 -23.11
CA LEU A 159 3.24 0.73 -22.64
C LEU A 159 4.58 1.09 -21.98
N ARG A 160 5.26 2.12 -22.47
CA ARG A 160 6.47 2.64 -21.81
C ARG A 160 6.14 3.22 -20.44
N GLU A 161 5.04 3.95 -20.32
CA GLU A 161 4.57 4.45 -19.03
C GLU A 161 4.22 3.30 -18.07
N ALA A 162 3.54 2.25 -18.55
CA ALA A 162 3.25 1.06 -17.75
C ALA A 162 4.53 0.39 -17.24
N MET A 163 5.58 0.29 -18.06
CA MET A 163 6.87 -0.25 -17.66
C MET A 163 7.53 0.57 -16.53
N ILE A 164 7.44 1.90 -16.58
CA ILE A 164 7.94 2.79 -15.52
C ILE A 164 7.16 2.56 -14.23
N CYS A 165 5.84 2.48 -14.32
CA CYS A 165 4.97 2.25 -13.16
C CYS A 165 5.20 0.86 -12.53
N TYR A 166 5.32 -0.22 -13.32
CA TYR A 166 5.69 -1.54 -12.81
C TYR A 166 7.08 -1.53 -12.17
N ARG A 167 8.04 -0.78 -12.73
CA ARG A 167 9.39 -0.66 -12.18
C ARG A 167 9.37 -0.10 -10.76
N ALA A 168 8.58 0.94 -10.52
CA ALA A 168 8.49 1.59 -9.22
C ALA A 168 8.09 0.59 -8.14
N LEU A 169 7.03 -0.18 -8.40
CA LEU A 169 6.57 -1.21 -7.50
C LEU A 169 7.55 -2.39 -7.39
N PHE A 170 8.09 -2.85 -8.52
CA PHE A 170 9.06 -3.94 -8.53
C PHE A 170 10.30 -3.61 -7.68
N ALA A 171 10.81 -2.37 -7.79
CA ALA A 171 11.98 -1.93 -7.04
C ALA A 171 11.71 -1.90 -5.52
N GLU A 172 10.52 -1.44 -5.14
CA GLU A 172 10.04 -1.45 -3.76
C GLU A 172 9.95 -2.87 -3.20
N LEU A 173 9.33 -3.80 -3.95
CA LEU A 173 9.15 -5.18 -3.50
C LEU A 173 10.47 -5.96 -3.43
N THR A 174 11.40 -5.67 -4.34
CA THR A 174 12.71 -6.33 -4.35
C THR A 174 13.73 -5.68 -3.41
N GLY A 175 13.44 -4.50 -2.86
CA GLY A 175 14.41 -3.73 -2.08
C GLY A 175 15.58 -3.23 -2.92
N THR A 176 15.39 -3.08 -4.24
CA THR A 176 16.41 -2.55 -5.15
C THR A 176 16.41 -1.02 -5.23
N HIS A 177 15.54 -0.35 -4.44
CA HIS A 177 15.81 1.00 -3.95
C HIS A 177 17.04 0.93 -3.02
N ASN A 178 18.23 1.23 -3.54
CA ASN A 178 19.37 1.62 -2.72
C ASN A 178 19.49 3.15 -2.77
N GLY A 179 19.19 3.81 -1.65
CA GLY A 179 19.19 5.27 -1.56
C GLY A 179 18.59 5.82 -0.26
N GLY A 180 19.19 5.50 0.89
CA GLY A 180 19.09 6.37 2.07
C GLY A 180 18.02 6.02 3.12
N ARG A 181 18.25 4.95 3.89
CA ARG A 181 18.00 4.94 5.33
C ARG A 181 18.85 3.86 5.98
N GLU A 182 20.15 4.08 5.88
CA GLU A 182 21.07 3.57 6.87
C GLU A 182 20.57 4.08 8.23
N VAL A 183 20.03 3.16 9.02
CA VAL A 183 19.69 3.41 10.41
C VAL A 183 21.03 3.72 11.07
N ARG A 184 21.32 5.01 11.22
CA ARG A 184 22.36 5.53 12.10
C ARG A 184 21.97 5.08 13.50
N ASP A 185 22.48 3.91 13.87
CA ASP A 185 22.54 3.41 15.23
C ASP A 185 23.53 4.28 16.00
N ASP A 186 23.09 5.49 16.35
CA ASP A 186 23.72 6.29 17.39
C ASP A 186 23.31 5.71 18.75
N ARG A 187 23.82 4.51 19.03
CA ARG A 187 24.07 4.02 20.38
C ARG A 187 25.57 3.79 20.52
N ALA A 188 26.31 4.87 20.75
CA ALA A 188 27.54 4.88 21.57
C ALA A 188 28.16 6.29 21.59
N ALA A 189 27.87 7.05 22.64
CA ALA A 189 28.81 7.94 23.35
C ALA A 189 28.12 8.50 24.60
#